data_AF-A0A3D2JWI1-F1
#
_entry.id   AF-A0A3D2JWI1-F1
#
_cell.length_a   1.000
_cell.length_b   1.000
_cell.length_c   1.000
_cell.angle_alpha   90.00
_cell.angle_beta   90.00
_cell.angle_gamma   90.00
#
_symmetry.space_group_name_H-M   'P 1'
#
loop_
_entity.id
_entity.type
_entity.pdbx_description
1 polymer ?
#
loop_
_entity_poly.entity_id
_entity_poly.type
_entity_poly.pdbx_seq_one_letter_code
_entity_poly.pdbx_strand_id
1 'polypeptide(L)'
;MTQSTLSAAIQELESQLGVVIFERNKKSVLITPLGARLLHQARLILGNVEDFVGLAKSHDEALTGEIRLGVIPTIGPFMLPHLLAELRKSYPKLKLYLREALSAQLLQQLQEGKLDLAILAFPYVMPDMETLSLFRDDFVLCLPPGHQLEKSKQVKQYQLQGESLLLLEEGHCL
;
A
#
# COMPACT_ATOMS: atom_id res chain seq x y z
N MET A 1 -10.21 -27.70 -3.77
CA MET A 1 -8.88 -28.08 -3.24
C MET A 1 -9.05 -28.59 -1.83
N THR A 2 -8.44 -29.72 -1.46
CA THR A 2 -8.45 -30.23 -0.08
C THR A 2 -7.14 -29.86 0.63
N GLN A 3 -7.14 -29.92 1.96
CA GLN A 3 -5.93 -29.68 2.77
C GLN A 3 -4.79 -30.65 2.43
N SER A 4 -5.12 -31.90 2.08
CA SER A 4 -4.14 -32.92 1.71
C SER A 4 -3.46 -32.60 0.37
N THR A 5 -4.23 -32.17 -0.64
CA THR A 5 -3.68 -31.80 -1.95
C THR A 5 -2.78 -30.57 -1.86
N LEU A 6 -3.15 -29.56 -1.08
CA LEU A 6 -2.30 -28.38 -0.87
C LEU A 6 -0.99 -28.73 -0.15
N SER A 7 -1.06 -29.61 0.86
CA SER A 7 0.16 -30.05 1.57
C SER A 7 1.12 -30.81 0.66
N ALA A 8 0.60 -31.68 -0.21
CA ALA A 8 1.42 -32.43 -1.16
C ALA A 8 2.11 -31.50 -2.17
N ALA A 9 1.39 -30.52 -2.72
CA ALA A 9 1.95 -29.55 -3.67
C ALA A 9 3.09 -28.71 -3.04
N ILE A 10 2.93 -28.30 -1.78
CA ILE A 10 3.98 -27.57 -1.04
C ILE A 10 5.21 -28.46 -0.84
N GLN A 11 5.02 -29.72 -0.43
CA GLN A 11 6.14 -30.65 -0.22
C GLN A 11 6.88 -30.96 -1.53
N GLU A 12 6.15 -31.08 -2.64
CA GLU A 12 6.75 -31.28 -3.95
C GLU A 12 7.57 -30.06 -4.38
N LEU A 13 7.06 -28.85 -4.16
CA LEU A 13 7.81 -27.61 -4.40
C LEU A 13 9.09 -27.55 -3.54
N GLU A 14 8.98 -27.84 -2.25
CA GLU A 14 10.12 -27.90 -1.33
C GLU A 14 11.16 -28.92 -1.79
N SER A 15 10.71 -30.09 -2.26
CA SER A 15 11.58 -31.14 -2.82
C SER A 15 12.27 -30.71 -4.11
N GLN A 16 11.57 -30.03 -5.02
CA GLN A 16 12.13 -29.54 -6.28
C GLN A 16 13.16 -28.42 -6.05
N LEU A 17 12.91 -27.56 -5.07
CA LEU A 17 13.81 -26.47 -4.71
C LEU A 17 14.95 -26.90 -3.78
N GLY A 18 14.84 -28.07 -3.14
CA GLY A 18 15.81 -28.57 -2.17
C GLY A 18 15.85 -27.75 -0.87
N VAL A 19 14.76 -27.09 -0.51
CA VAL A 19 14.68 -26.17 0.64
C VAL A 19 13.39 -26.40 1.43
N VAL A 20 13.43 -26.12 2.74
CA VAL A 20 12.23 -26.12 3.59
C VAL A 20 11.68 -24.69 3.67
N ILE A 21 10.46 -24.49 3.19
CA ILE A 21 9.75 -23.22 3.20
C ILE A 21 8.93 -23.11 4.50
N PHE A 22 8.33 -24.23 4.95
CA PHE A 22 7.49 -24.27 6.13
C PHE A 22 7.94 -25.34 7.13
N GLU A 23 8.15 -24.93 8.38
CA GLU A 23 8.31 -25.82 9.52
C GLU A 23 6.94 -26.14 10.12
N ARG A 24 6.66 -27.42 10.33
CA ARG A 24 5.40 -27.88 10.93
C ARG A 24 5.67 -28.46 12.32
N ASN A 25 4.98 -27.94 13.33
CA ASN A 25 4.84 -28.60 14.62
C ASN A 25 3.38 -29.05 14.83
N LYS A 26 3.08 -29.79 15.90
CA LYS A 26 1.73 -30.33 16.19
C LYS A 26 0.63 -29.26 16.38
N LYS A 27 0.99 -27.99 16.54
CA LYS A 27 0.10 -26.86 16.88
C LYS A 27 0.15 -25.70 15.87
N SER A 28 1.22 -25.56 15.09
CA SER A 28 1.39 -24.43 14.16
C SER A 28 2.26 -24.78 12.95
N VAL A 29 2.03 -24.04 11.87
CA VAL A 29 2.89 -23.99 10.68
C VAL A 29 3.62 -22.64 10.72
N LEU A 30 4.94 -22.67 10.68
CA LEU A 30 5.81 -21.50 10.69
C LEU A 30 6.55 -21.41 9.37
N ILE A 31 6.73 -20.20 8.86
CA ILE A 31 7.55 -19.96 7.67
C ILE A 31 9.02 -19.86 8.09
N THR A 32 9.92 -20.49 7.33
CA THR A 32 11.35 -20.37 7.58
C THR A 32 11.87 -19.00 7.10
N PRO A 33 13.02 -18.52 7.59
CA PRO A 33 13.62 -17.27 7.10
C PRO A 33 13.91 -17.27 5.59
N LEU A 34 14.28 -18.44 5.04
CA LEU A 34 14.44 -18.60 3.59
C LEU A 34 13.09 -18.66 2.88
N GLY A 35 12.12 -19.38 3.47
CA GLY A 35 10.74 -19.45 2.98
C GLY A 35 10.08 -18.08 2.86
N ALA A 36 10.34 -17.16 3.79
CA ALA A 36 9.83 -15.79 3.73
C ALA A 36 10.36 -15.02 2.51
N ARG A 37 11.66 -15.16 2.19
CA ARG A 37 12.27 -14.55 1.00
C ARG A 37 11.72 -15.16 -0.28
N LEU A 38 11.57 -16.48 -0.32
CA LEU A 38 11.00 -17.20 -1.45
C LEU A 38 9.53 -16.84 -1.66
N LEU A 39 8.76 -16.68 -0.59
CA LEU A 39 7.36 -16.28 -0.65
C LEU A 39 7.21 -14.86 -1.22
N HIS A 40 8.05 -13.92 -0.81
CA HIS A 40 8.08 -12.58 -1.39
C HIS A 40 8.36 -12.66 -2.90
N GLN A 41 9.37 -13.42 -3.32
CA GLN A 41 9.68 -13.55 -4.74
C GLN A 41 8.59 -14.26 -5.55
N ALA A 42 7.97 -15.30 -4.98
CA ALA A 42 6.86 -16.01 -5.61
C ALA A 42 5.67 -15.08 -5.87
N ARG A 43 5.37 -14.16 -4.94
CA ARG A 43 4.32 -13.16 -5.11
C ARG A 43 4.62 -12.21 -6.27
N LEU A 44 5.85 -11.71 -6.36
CA LEU A 44 6.27 -10.85 -7.49
C LEU A 44 6.17 -11.59 -8.83
N ILE A 45 6.61 -12.85 -8.89
CA ILE A 45 6.53 -13.66 -10.12
C ILE A 45 5.08 -13.86 -10.54
N LEU A 46 4.18 -14.19 -9.60
CA LEU A 46 2.76 -14.37 -9.90
C LEU A 46 2.11 -13.07 -10.39
N GLY A 47 2.44 -11.93 -9.76
CA GLY A 47 2.02 -10.61 -10.24
C GLY A 47 2.47 -10.34 -11.68
N ASN A 48 3.76 -10.57 -11.98
CA ASN A 48 4.30 -10.40 -13.34
C ASN A 48 3.61 -11.32 -14.37
N VAL A 49 3.22 -12.53 -13.98
CA VAL A 49 2.46 -13.45 -14.85
C VAL A 49 1.05 -12.91 -15.09
N GLU A 50 0.39 -12.38 -14.07
CA GLU A 50 -0.91 -11.72 -14.20
C GLU A 50 -0.82 -10.51 -15.14
N ASP A 51 0.20 -9.68 -14.99
CA ASP A 51 0.48 -8.53 -15.86
C ASP A 51 0.72 -8.96 -17.30
N PHE A 52 1.54 -10.00 -17.53
CA PHE A 52 1.80 -10.56 -18.85
C PHE A 52 0.51 -11.06 -19.53
N VAL A 53 -0.34 -11.77 -18.79
CA VAL A 53 -1.65 -12.21 -19.30
C VAL A 53 -2.58 -11.02 -19.54
N GLY A 54 -2.50 -9.99 -18.69
CA GLY A 54 -3.21 -8.72 -18.84
C GLY A 54 -2.86 -8.03 -20.16
N LEU A 55 -1.55 -7.89 -20.45
CA LEU A 55 -1.03 -7.30 -21.69
C LEU A 55 -1.55 -8.03 -22.93
N ALA A 56 -1.60 -9.37 -22.91
CA ALA A 56 -2.13 -10.15 -24.03
C ALA A 56 -3.64 -9.94 -24.24
N LYS A 57 -4.39 -9.63 -23.18
CA LYS A 57 -5.85 -9.43 -23.21
C LYS A 57 -6.26 -7.97 -23.48
N SER A 58 -5.42 -7.00 -23.12
CA SER A 58 -5.63 -5.59 -23.39
C SER A 58 -5.26 -5.25 -24.84
N HIS A 59 -6.14 -5.56 -25.79
CA HIS A 59 -6.08 -4.95 -27.11
C HIS A 59 -6.41 -3.45 -26.98
N ASP A 60 -5.41 -2.58 -27.17
CA ASP A 60 -5.45 -1.10 -27.30
C ASP A 60 -6.13 -0.24 -26.21
N GLU A 61 -6.81 -0.83 -25.23
CA GLU A 61 -7.47 -0.08 -24.16
C GLU A 61 -6.71 -0.19 -22.82
N ALA A 62 -6.17 0.95 -22.38
CA ALA A 62 -5.50 1.08 -21.09
C ALA A 62 -6.46 0.88 -19.90
N LEU A 63 -5.94 0.35 -18.79
CA LEU A 63 -6.63 0.22 -17.51
C LEU A 63 -7.96 -0.56 -17.57
N THR A 64 -7.98 -1.67 -18.30
CA THR A 64 -9.16 -2.55 -18.44
C THR A 64 -9.20 -3.71 -17.43
N GLY A 65 -8.19 -3.80 -16.56
CA GLY A 65 -8.02 -4.88 -15.58
C GLY A 65 -8.47 -4.53 -14.14
N GLU A 66 -7.93 -5.26 -13.19
CA GLU A 66 -8.14 -5.03 -11.75
C GLU A 66 -6.93 -4.29 -11.17
N ILE A 67 -7.16 -3.30 -10.31
CA ILE A 67 -6.10 -2.56 -9.60
C ILE A 67 -6.46 -2.46 -8.12
N ARG A 68 -5.51 -2.79 -7.26
CA ARG A 68 -5.60 -2.72 -5.79
C ARG A 68 -4.80 -1.52 -5.30
N LEU A 69 -5.52 -0.47 -4.92
CA LEU A 69 -4.96 0.82 -4.51
C LEU A 69 -5.09 1.01 -2.99
N GLY A 70 -3.95 1.19 -2.34
CA GLY A 70 -3.83 1.63 -0.96
C GLY A 70 -3.79 3.15 -0.83
N VAL A 71 -4.48 3.73 0.16
CA VAL A 71 -4.42 5.18 0.43
C VAL A 71 -4.40 5.43 1.94
N ILE A 72 -3.61 6.41 2.38
CA ILE A 72 -3.60 6.82 3.79
C ILE A 72 -4.86 7.63 4.18
N PRO A 73 -5.34 7.51 5.43
CA PRO A 73 -6.55 8.21 5.89
C PRO A 73 -6.48 9.73 5.79
N THR A 74 -5.28 10.32 5.84
CA THR A 74 -5.11 11.77 5.84
C THR A 74 -5.35 12.42 4.48
N ILE A 75 -5.26 11.66 3.38
CA ILE A 75 -5.46 12.17 2.01
C ILE A 75 -6.67 11.55 1.31
N GLY A 76 -7.01 10.31 1.66
CA GLY A 76 -8.07 9.52 1.03
C GLY A 76 -9.39 10.28 0.89
N PRO A 77 -9.96 10.83 1.99
CA PRO A 77 -11.25 11.52 1.96
C PRO A 77 -11.31 12.72 1.01
N PHE A 78 -10.20 13.43 0.82
CA PHE A 78 -10.16 14.65 0.01
C PHE A 78 -9.92 14.37 -1.47
N MET A 79 -9.14 13.35 -1.79
CA MET A 79 -8.70 13.05 -3.15
C MET A 79 -9.56 11.97 -3.84
N LEU A 80 -9.96 10.92 -3.10
CA LEU A 80 -10.66 9.76 -3.68
C LEU A 80 -11.98 10.11 -4.39
N PRO A 81 -12.86 10.99 -3.87
CA PRO A 81 -14.11 11.30 -4.56
C PRO A 81 -13.90 11.84 -5.98
N HIS A 82 -12.92 12.72 -6.16
CA HIS A 82 -12.57 13.30 -7.46
C HIS A 82 -11.91 12.27 -8.38
N LEU A 83 -10.93 11.52 -7.86
CA LEU A 83 -10.26 10.46 -8.60
C LEU A 83 -11.23 9.40 -9.11
N LEU A 84 -12.12 8.92 -8.24
CA LEU A 84 -13.09 7.87 -8.56
C LEU A 84 -14.10 8.32 -9.62
N ALA A 85 -14.53 9.58 -9.59
CA ALA A 85 -15.44 10.12 -10.59
C ALA A 85 -14.79 10.12 -11.99
N GLU A 86 -13.55 10.59 -12.09
CA GLU A 86 -12.81 10.62 -13.37
C GLU A 86 -12.44 9.23 -13.87
N LEU A 87 -12.03 8.32 -12.98
CA LEU A 87 -11.71 6.94 -13.34
C LEU A 87 -12.93 6.18 -13.88
N ARG A 88 -14.09 6.30 -13.25
CA ARG A 88 -15.32 5.65 -13.73
C ARG A 88 -15.77 6.16 -15.10
N LYS A 89 -15.52 7.44 -15.38
CA LYS A 89 -15.87 8.07 -16.66
C LYS A 89 -14.89 7.70 -17.76
N SER A 90 -13.59 7.77 -17.48
CA SER A 90 -12.52 7.59 -18.48
C SER A 90 -12.15 6.12 -18.69
N TYR A 91 -12.29 5.29 -17.66
CA TYR A 91 -11.91 3.87 -17.65
C TYR A 91 -13.05 3.01 -17.07
N PRO A 92 -14.21 2.92 -17.75
CA PRO A 92 -15.39 2.22 -17.22
C PRO A 92 -15.20 0.70 -17.04
N LYS A 93 -14.17 0.12 -17.67
CA LYS A 93 -13.81 -1.30 -17.55
C LYS A 93 -12.83 -1.57 -16.40
N LEU A 94 -12.24 -0.53 -15.79
CA LEU A 94 -11.34 -0.65 -14.65
C LEU A 94 -12.11 -1.13 -13.41
N LYS A 95 -11.62 -2.19 -12.78
CA LYS A 95 -12.07 -2.58 -11.44
C LYS A 95 -11.06 -2.11 -10.41
N LEU A 96 -11.39 -1.04 -9.71
CA LEU A 96 -10.56 -0.50 -8.65
C LEU A 96 -10.98 -1.06 -7.28
N TYR A 97 -10.06 -1.73 -6.59
CA TYR A 97 -10.18 -2.16 -5.20
C TYR A 97 -9.44 -1.17 -4.31
N LEU A 98 -10.16 -0.51 -3.42
CA LEU A 98 -9.59 0.48 -2.51
C LEU A 98 -9.35 -0.12 -1.13
N ARG A 99 -8.22 0.25 -0.53
CA ARG A 99 -7.93 -0.02 0.87
C ARG A 99 -7.37 1.21 1.56
N GLU A 100 -8.01 1.60 2.64
CA GLU A 100 -7.50 2.63 3.54
C GLU A 100 -6.76 1.98 4.71
N ALA A 101 -5.53 2.41 4.97
CA ALA A 101 -4.71 1.94 6.10
C ALA A 101 -3.52 2.88 6.37
N LEU A 102 -2.86 2.68 7.51
CA LEU A 102 -1.63 3.41 7.85
C LEU A 102 -0.47 3.06 6.90
N SER A 103 0.48 3.98 6.73
CA SER A 103 1.58 3.84 5.77
C SER A 103 2.34 2.53 5.92
N ALA A 104 2.70 2.14 7.14
CA ALA A 104 3.42 0.89 7.40
C ALA A 104 2.65 -0.35 6.91
N GLN A 105 1.33 -0.37 7.11
CA GLN A 105 0.46 -1.47 6.68
C GLN A 105 0.30 -1.51 5.16
N LEU A 106 0.24 -0.35 4.51
CA LEU A 106 0.18 -0.25 3.04
C LEU A 106 1.49 -0.70 2.41
N LEU A 107 2.63 -0.26 2.95
CA LEU A 107 3.96 -0.67 2.50
C LEU A 107 4.15 -2.18 2.63
N GLN A 108 3.77 -2.76 3.78
CA GLN A 108 3.81 -4.20 3.96
C GLN A 108 2.95 -4.90 2.89
N GLN A 109 1.74 -4.43 2.63
CA GLN A 109 0.87 -5.06 1.63
C GLN A 109 1.39 -4.93 0.20
N LEU A 110 2.06 -3.83 -0.14
CA LEU A 110 2.73 -3.64 -1.41
C LEU A 110 3.88 -4.65 -1.57
N GLN A 111 4.71 -4.80 -0.54
CA GLN A 111 5.77 -5.83 -0.51
C GLN A 111 5.22 -7.27 -0.58
N GLU A 112 4.02 -7.49 -0.07
CA GLU A 112 3.34 -8.79 -0.11
C GLU A 112 2.55 -9.03 -1.42
N GLY A 113 2.58 -8.10 -2.38
CA GLY A 113 1.82 -8.21 -3.63
C GLY A 113 0.30 -8.20 -3.43
N LYS A 114 -0.17 -7.72 -2.28
CA LYS A 114 -1.60 -7.57 -1.95
C LYS A 114 -2.17 -6.24 -2.43
N LEU A 115 -1.30 -5.26 -2.66
CA LEU A 115 -1.60 -4.00 -3.32
C LEU A 115 -0.73 -3.90 -4.56
N ASP A 116 -1.24 -3.21 -5.57
CA ASP A 116 -0.50 -2.88 -6.79
C ASP A 116 0.09 -1.46 -6.67
N LEU A 117 -0.61 -0.57 -5.95
CA LEU A 117 -0.23 0.84 -5.77
C LEU A 117 -0.54 1.31 -4.35
N ALA A 118 0.23 2.27 -3.85
CA ALA A 118 -0.05 2.96 -2.59
C ALA A 118 0.17 4.48 -2.72
N ILE A 119 -0.78 5.28 -2.23
CA ILE A 119 -0.64 6.74 -2.12
C ILE A 119 -0.31 7.07 -0.67
N LEU A 120 0.91 7.59 -0.47
CA LEU A 120 1.52 7.89 0.81
C LEU A 120 2.09 9.32 0.80
N ALA A 121 2.33 9.90 1.97
CA ALA A 121 3.13 11.13 2.08
C ALA A 121 4.61 10.78 2.14
N PHE A 122 5.49 11.52 1.45
CA PHE A 122 6.94 11.36 1.58
C PHE A 122 7.47 12.04 2.86
N PRO A 123 8.61 11.62 3.41
CA PRO A 123 9.53 10.59 2.91
C PRO A 123 9.32 9.19 3.53
N TYR A 124 9.40 8.15 2.70
CA TYR A 124 9.59 6.77 3.12
C TYR A 124 10.73 6.14 2.32
N VAL A 125 11.59 5.37 2.99
CA VAL A 125 12.62 4.58 2.31
C VAL A 125 11.96 3.35 1.70
N MET A 126 11.91 3.31 0.37
CA MET A 126 11.31 2.22 -0.39
C MET A 126 12.29 1.73 -1.45
N PRO A 127 13.27 0.88 -1.10
CA PRO A 127 14.35 0.49 -2.01
C PRO A 127 13.85 -0.33 -3.20
N ASP A 128 12.82 -1.15 -2.97
CA ASP A 128 12.31 -2.13 -3.93
C ASP A 128 11.02 -1.67 -4.60
N MET A 129 10.69 -0.37 -4.54
CA MET A 129 9.46 0.19 -5.12
C MET A 129 9.76 1.41 -5.97
N GLU A 130 9.05 1.53 -7.08
CA GLU A 130 9.02 2.77 -7.85
C GLU A 130 8.21 3.83 -7.11
N THR A 131 8.68 5.08 -7.17
CA THR A 131 8.04 6.20 -6.48
C THR A 131 7.79 7.33 -7.45
N LEU A 132 6.59 7.91 -7.38
CA LEU A 132 6.18 9.05 -8.20
C LEU A 132 5.61 10.14 -7.30
N SER A 133 6.15 11.36 -7.40
CA SER A 133 5.61 12.52 -6.70
C SER A 133 4.36 13.01 -7.44
N LEU A 134 3.21 13.00 -6.76
CA LEU A 134 1.93 13.40 -7.35
C LEU A 134 1.66 14.91 -7.16
N PHE A 135 1.84 15.40 -5.94
CA PHE A 135 1.62 16.80 -5.56
C PHE A 135 2.28 17.07 -4.20
N ARG A 136 2.22 18.34 -3.78
CA ARG A 136 2.58 18.79 -2.44
C ARG A 136 1.32 19.12 -1.66
N ASP A 137 1.23 18.62 -0.44
CA ASP A 137 0.17 18.91 0.51
C ASP A 137 0.75 19.78 1.63
N ASP A 138 0.27 21.02 1.75
CA ASP A 138 0.81 21.98 2.71
C ASP A 138 -0.02 21.96 4.01
N PHE A 139 0.66 21.83 5.15
CA PHE A 139 0.00 21.93 6.44
C PHE A 139 -0.57 23.33 6.69
N VAL A 140 -1.79 23.37 7.20
CA VAL A 140 -2.44 24.59 7.69
C VAL A 140 -2.64 24.50 9.20
N LEU A 141 -2.46 25.63 9.88
CA LEU A 141 -2.66 25.71 11.32
C LEU A 141 -4.10 26.13 11.63
N CYS A 142 -4.84 25.25 12.30
CA CYS A 142 -6.18 25.56 12.81
C CYS A 142 -6.07 26.07 14.25
N LEU A 143 -6.60 27.27 14.49
CA LEU A 143 -6.52 27.95 15.78
C LEU A 143 -7.94 28.26 16.30
N PRO A 144 -8.14 28.31 17.63
CA PRO A 144 -9.37 28.86 18.18
C PRO A 144 -9.49 30.36 17.87
N PRO A 145 -10.71 30.91 17.74
CA PRO A 145 -10.90 32.34 17.52
C PRO A 145 -10.22 33.18 18.62
N GLY A 146 -9.55 34.26 18.23
CA GLY A 146 -8.82 35.14 19.16
C GLY A 146 -7.44 34.64 19.60
N HIS A 147 -6.94 33.52 19.06
CA HIS A 147 -5.59 33.04 19.36
C HIS A 147 -4.52 34.08 18.97
N GLN A 148 -3.42 34.16 19.72
CA GLN A 148 -2.37 35.16 19.48
C GLN A 148 -1.79 35.10 18.06
N LEU A 149 -1.76 33.89 17.48
CA LEU A 149 -1.26 33.62 16.14
C LEU A 149 -2.31 33.78 15.03
N GLU A 150 -3.58 34.08 15.35
CA GLU A 150 -4.70 34.15 14.39
C GLU A 150 -4.46 35.17 13.26
N LYS A 151 -3.76 36.27 13.54
CA LYS A 151 -3.45 37.31 12.56
C LYS A 151 -2.21 37.02 11.72
N SER A 152 -1.48 35.95 12.02
CA SER A 152 -0.25 35.60 11.33
C SER A 152 -0.57 34.89 10.02
N LYS A 153 -0.08 35.42 8.89
CA LYS A 153 -0.24 34.76 7.58
C LYS A 153 0.58 33.48 7.44
N GLN A 154 1.68 33.37 8.18
CA GLN A 154 2.55 32.21 8.25
C GLN A 154 3.07 32.09 9.67
N VAL A 155 3.15 30.86 10.17
CA VAL A 155 3.66 30.55 11.50
C VAL A 155 4.87 29.65 11.35
N LYS A 156 6.01 30.07 11.92
CA LYS A 156 7.22 29.24 11.95
C LYS A 156 7.15 28.26 13.11
N GLN A 157 7.78 27.09 12.95
CA GLN A 157 7.74 26.02 13.94
C GLN A 157 8.16 26.45 15.35
N TYR A 158 9.18 27.32 15.49
CA TYR A 158 9.60 27.79 16.82
C TYR A 158 8.53 28.65 17.53
N GLN A 159 7.60 29.25 16.80
CA GLN A 159 6.50 30.04 17.39
C GLN A 159 5.42 29.15 18.01
N LEU A 160 5.44 27.85 17.72
CA LEU A 160 4.56 26.84 18.32
C LEU A 160 5.19 26.21 19.58
N GLN A 161 6.43 26.57 19.93
CA GLN A 161 7.07 26.04 21.13
C GLN A 161 6.34 26.52 22.38
N GLY A 162 5.89 25.57 23.21
CA GLY A 162 5.13 25.85 24.41
C GLY A 162 3.61 25.95 24.21
N GLU A 163 3.13 25.84 22.97
CA GLU A 163 1.70 25.76 22.67
C GLU A 163 1.16 24.33 22.88
N SER A 164 -0.11 24.22 23.24
CA SER A 164 -0.81 22.94 23.32
C SER A 164 -1.28 22.51 21.93
N LEU A 165 -0.56 21.58 21.30
CA LEU A 165 -0.88 21.07 19.97
C LEU A 165 -1.75 19.81 20.05
N LEU A 166 -2.83 19.80 19.27
CA LEU A 166 -3.62 18.60 18.99
C LEU A 166 -3.12 18.02 17.66
N LEU A 167 -2.40 16.90 17.74
CA LEU A 167 -1.88 16.19 16.58
C LEU A 167 -2.63 14.86 16.41
N LEU A 168 -2.55 14.30 15.21
CA LEU A 168 -3.02 12.94 14.95
C LEU A 168 -2.18 11.92 15.72
N GLU A 169 -2.74 10.73 15.94
CA GLU A 169 -2.01 9.63 16.57
C GLU A 169 -0.79 9.20 15.74
N GLU A 170 0.17 8.53 16.39
CA GLU A 170 1.36 7.99 15.74
C GLU A 170 0.99 7.06 14.57
N GLY A 171 1.70 7.21 13.45
CA GLY A 171 1.45 6.43 12.23
C GLY A 171 0.60 7.16 11.18
N HIS A 172 -0.03 8.27 11.55
CA HIS A 172 -0.53 9.25 10.59
C HIS A 172 0.61 10.16 10.10
N CYS A 173 0.49 10.66 8.87
CA CYS A 173 1.47 11.61 8.35
C CYS A 173 1.31 12.94 9.10
N LEU A 174 2.38 13.38 9.75
CA LEU A 174 2.52 14.63 10.52
C LEU A 174 3.71 15.43 9.98
#